data_AF-A0A1I1Z3X8-F1
#
_entry.id   AF-A0A1I1Z3X8-F1
#
_cell.length_a   1.000
_cell.length_b   1.000
_cell.length_c   1.000
_cell.angle_alpha   90.00
_cell.angle_beta   90.00
_cell.angle_gamma   90.00
#
_symmetry.space_group_name_H-M   'P 1'
#
loop_
_entity.id
_entity.type
_entity.pdbx_description
1 polymer ?
#
loop_
_entity_poly.entity_id
_entity_poly.type
_entity_poly.pdbx_seq_one_letter_code
_entity_poly.pdbx_strand_id
1 'polypeptide(L)'
;MRNLSLESMKGIDYQREHIVLASIGQKPTGGYSVTLDFSEIRGGTLELRVRVAEPAPGTIVTQALTTPCAVIAVTAEGWDDIQITRAENNR
;
A
#
# COMPACT_ATOMS: atom_id res chain seq x y z
N MET A 1 13.20 11.80 0.16
CA MET A 1 12.91 10.55 -0.56
C MET A 1 12.89 9.42 0.46
N ARG A 2 11.79 8.66 0.59
CA ARG A 2 11.77 7.45 1.43
C ARG A 2 12.49 6.37 0.64
N ASN A 3 13.70 6.01 1.07
CA ASN A 3 14.37 4.83 0.56
C ASN A 3 13.63 3.62 1.14
N LEU A 4 12.94 2.87 0.29
CA LEU A 4 12.49 1.53 0.65
C LEU A 4 13.78 0.72 0.88
N SER A 5 13.97 0.24 2.10
CA SER A 5 15.11 -0.61 2.38
C SER A 5 14.99 -1.86 1.52
N LEU A 6 15.92 -2.04 0.58
CA LEU A 6 16.01 -3.25 -0.23
C LEU A 6 16.23 -4.49 0.65
N GLU A 7 16.64 -4.31 1.91
CA GLU A 7 16.77 -5.42 2.86
C GLU A 7 15.45 -6.13 3.12
N SER A 8 14.36 -5.38 3.24
CA SER A 8 13.01 -5.95 3.40
C SER A 8 12.55 -6.70 2.14
N MET A 9 13.20 -6.47 1.00
CA MET A 9 12.92 -7.11 -0.28
C MET A 9 13.82 -8.31 -0.59
N LYS A 10 14.87 -8.56 0.22
CA LYS A 10 15.78 -9.71 0.05
C LYS A 10 15.09 -11.06 0.29
N GLY A 11 14.00 -11.07 1.07
CA GLY A 11 13.25 -12.30 1.39
C GLY A 11 12.17 -12.67 0.37
N ILE A 12 11.99 -11.87 -0.68
CA ILE A 12 10.96 -12.10 -1.70
C ILE A 12 11.48 -13.09 -2.74
N ASP A 13 10.71 -14.16 -2.96
CA ASP A 13 10.95 -15.06 -4.08
C ASP A 13 10.24 -14.53 -5.32
N TYR A 14 10.96 -13.75 -6.13
CA TYR A 14 10.40 -13.11 -7.33
C TYR A 14 9.90 -14.07 -8.41
N GLN A 15 10.17 -15.38 -8.29
CA GLN A 15 9.54 -16.38 -9.17
C GLN A 15 8.15 -16.78 -8.68
N ARG A 16 7.86 -16.63 -7.39
CA ARG A 16 6.62 -17.05 -6.75
C ARG A 16 5.78 -15.87 -6.24
N GLU A 17 6.37 -14.68 -6.21
CA GLU A 17 5.78 -13.47 -5.68
C GLU A 17 5.97 -12.28 -6.64
N HIS A 18 4.92 -11.50 -6.82
CA HIS A 18 4.97 -10.19 -7.44
C HIS A 18 4.90 -9.10 -6.38
N ILE A 19 5.40 -7.91 -6.72
CA ILE A 19 5.34 -6.74 -5.84
C ILE A 19 4.34 -5.73 -6.39
N VAL A 20 3.37 -5.37 -5.55
CA VAL A 20 2.44 -4.28 -5.79
C VAL A 20 2.84 -3.08 -4.94
N LEU A 21 2.99 -1.92 -5.59
CA LEU A 21 3.24 -0.65 -4.93
C LEU A 21 1.96 0.20 -4.96
N ALA A 22 1.26 0.29 -3.82
CA ALA A 22 0.10 1.16 -3.68
C ALA A 22 0.53 2.51 -3.09
N SER A 23 0.27 3.62 -3.79
CA SER A 23 0.60 4.97 -3.32
C SER A 23 -0.59 5.93 -3.46
N ILE A 24 -0.63 6.95 -2.60
CA ILE A 24 -1.67 8.00 -2.64
C ILE A 24 -1.14 9.33 -3.20
N GLY A 25 -0.06 9.25 -3.97
CA GLY A 25 0.65 10.41 -4.51
C GLY A 25 1.38 11.22 -3.42
N GLN A 26 1.85 12.39 -3.82
CA GLN A 26 2.54 13.32 -2.92
C GLN A 26 1.56 13.94 -1.92
N LYS A 27 2.01 14.12 -0.67
CA LYS A 27 1.29 14.81 0.40
C LYS A 27 2.11 15.96 0.95
N PRO A 28 1.46 17.07 1.35
CA PRO A 28 2.16 18.28 1.79
C PRO A 28 2.82 18.15 3.16
N THR A 29 2.39 17.17 3.97
CA THR A 29 2.88 16.96 5.35
C THR A 29 3.15 15.48 5.63
N GLY A 30 3.77 15.21 6.79
CA GLY A 30 3.70 13.89 7.42
C GLY A 30 2.31 13.57 7.97
N GLY A 31 2.17 12.39 8.57
CA GLY A 31 0.93 11.90 9.19
C GLY A 31 -0.01 11.13 8.26
N TYR A 32 0.26 11.12 6.96
CA TYR A 32 -0.45 10.27 6.00
C TYR A 32 0.18 8.87 5.93
N SER A 33 -0.63 7.83 5.82
CA SER A 33 -0.14 6.46 5.59
C SER A 33 -1.04 5.67 4.64
N VAL A 34 -0.46 4.64 4.02
CA VAL A 34 -1.15 3.64 3.21
C VAL A 34 -0.77 2.28 3.79
N THR A 35 -1.75 1.43 4.06
CA THR A 35 -1.55 0.09 4.62
C THR A 35 -2.46 -0.90 3.89
N LEU A 36 -2.03 -2.16 3.78
CA LEU A 36 -2.91 -3.23 3.29
C LEU A 36 -3.92 -3.56 4.40
N ASP A 37 -5.20 -3.58 4.04
CA ASP A 37 -6.32 -3.90 4.93
C ASP A 37 -6.85 -5.32 4.66
N PHE A 38 -6.88 -5.72 3.39
CA PHE A 38 -7.41 -7.01 2.96
C PHE A 38 -6.77 -7.46 1.64
N SER A 39 -6.64 -8.77 1.48
CA SER A 39 -6.14 -9.45 0.27
C SER A 39 -6.87 -10.78 0.10
N GLU A 40 -7.47 -11.01 -1.06
CA GLU A 40 -8.06 -12.30 -1.43
C GLU A 40 -8.05 -12.48 -2.95
N ILE A 41 -7.94 -13.73 -3.42
CA ILE A 41 -8.17 -14.06 -4.83
C ILE A 41 -9.59 -14.58 -4.96
N ARG A 42 -10.41 -13.92 -5.78
CA ARG A 42 -11.81 -14.31 -6.05
C ARG A 42 -12.08 -14.30 -7.55
N GLY A 43 -12.53 -15.44 -8.07
CA GLY A 43 -12.90 -15.56 -9.49
C GLY A 43 -11.77 -15.22 -10.48
N GLY A 44 -10.51 -15.41 -10.10
CA GLY A 44 -9.35 -15.04 -10.93
C GLY A 44 -8.91 -13.57 -10.78
N THR A 45 -9.53 -12.80 -9.90
CA THR A 45 -9.10 -11.43 -9.58
C THR A 45 -8.44 -11.38 -8.21
N LEU A 46 -7.25 -10.81 -8.13
CA LEU A 46 -6.62 -10.44 -6.87
C LEU A 46 -7.24 -9.14 -6.36
N GLU A 47 -8.07 -9.25 -5.34
CA GLU A 47 -8.70 -8.12 -4.65
C GLU A 47 -7.79 -7.64 -3.51
N LEU A 48 -7.23 -6.45 -3.66
CA LEU A 48 -6.50 -5.75 -2.60
C LEU A 48 -7.32 -4.56 -2.10
N ARG A 49 -7.48 -4.46 -0.79
CA ARG A 49 -8.03 -3.25 -0.15
C ARG A 49 -6.94 -2.56 0.64
N VAL A 50 -6.74 -1.27 0.39
CA VAL A 50 -5.79 -0.44 1.13
C VAL A 50 -6.51 0.54 2.03
N ARG A 51 -6.04 0.66 3.27
CA ARG A 51 -6.48 1.69 4.20
C ARG A 51 -5.54 2.89 4.12
N VAL A 52 -6.14 4.06 3.96
CA VAL A 52 -5.43 5.34 3.94
C VAL A 52 -5.80 6.11 5.20
N ALA A 53 -4.81 6.35 6.05
CA ALA A 53 -4.97 7.20 7.22
C ALA A 53 -4.49 8.61 6.90
N GLU A 54 -5.25 9.59 7.38
CA GLU A 54 -4.96 11.01 7.26
C GLU A 54 -4.79 11.57 8.68
N PRO A 55 -3.90 12.55 8.89
CA PRO A 55 -3.75 13.16 10.21
C PRO A 55 -5.06 13.83 10.62
N ALA A 56 -5.45 13.67 11.89
CA ALA A 56 -6.66 14.30 12.40
C ALA A 56 -6.51 15.84 12.40
N PRO A 57 -7.61 16.59 12.20
CA PRO A 57 -7.58 18.05 12.26
C PRO A 57 -6.92 18.56 13.55
N GLY A 58 -6.02 19.52 13.44
CA GLY A 58 -5.30 20.10 14.59
C GLY A 58 -4.13 19.26 15.12
N THR A 59 -3.87 18.07 14.55
CA THR A 59 -2.68 17.28 14.91
C THR A 59 -1.41 18.01 14.46
N ILE A 60 -0.43 18.13 15.37
CA ILE A 60 0.90 18.62 15.01
C ILE A 60 1.58 17.56 14.12
N VAL A 61 1.90 17.94 12.89
CA VAL A 61 2.56 17.07 11.90
C VAL A 61 3.82 17.72 11.35
N THR A 62 4.75 16.90 10.86
CA THR A 62 5.95 17.39 10.17
C THR A 62 5.59 18.09 8.87
N GLN A 63 6.21 19.24 8.61
CA GLN A 63 6.02 20.04 7.40
C GLN A 63 7.05 19.65 6.34
N ALA A 64 6.77 18.54 5.63
CA ALA A 64 7.62 18.05 4.56
C ALA A 64 6.79 17.32 3.51
N LEU A 65 7.16 17.47 2.24
CA LEU A 65 6.58 16.69 1.16
C LEU A 65 6.89 15.20 1.37
N THR A 66 5.83 14.38 1.41
CA THR A 66 5.94 12.93 1.56
C THR A 66 5.25 12.22 0.40
N THR A 67 5.61 10.95 0.16
CA THR A 67 4.91 10.08 -0.79
C THR A 67 4.55 8.79 -0.07
N PRO A 68 3.42 8.75 0.65
CA PRO A 68 3.00 7.57 1.40
C PRO A 68 2.66 6.42 0.46
N CYS A 69 3.21 5.24 0.75
CA CYS A 69 2.99 4.04 -0.02
C CYS A 69 3.05 2.78 0.86
N ALA A 70 2.44 1.71 0.36
CA ALA A 70 2.58 0.34 0.84
C ALA A 70 3.23 -0.50 -0.26
N VAL A 71 4.19 -1.34 0.13
CA VAL A 71 4.79 -2.38 -0.72
C VAL A 71 4.20 -3.70 -0.27
N ILE A 72 3.57 -4.42 -1.20
CA ILE A 72 2.81 -5.63 -0.90
C ILE A 72 3.36 -6.75 -1.78
N ALA A 73 3.82 -7.83 -1.16
CA ALA A 73 4.13 -9.07 -1.87
C ALA A 73 2.82 -9.86 -2.05
N VAL A 74 2.57 -10.33 -3.26
CA VAL A 74 1.40 -11.11 -3.64
C VAL A 74 1.87 -12.36 -4.38
N THR A 75 1.12 -13.45 -4.30
CA THR A 75 1.48 -14.64 -5.09
C THR A 75 1.50 -14.30 -6.59
N ALA A 76 2.46 -14.87 -7.31
CA ALA A 76 2.62 -14.65 -8.75
C ALA A 76 1.55 -15.34 -9.60
N GLU A 77 0.80 -16.28 -9.02
CA GLU A 77 -0.14 -17.13 -9.74
C GLU A 77 -1.54 -17.11 -9.11
N GLY A 78 -2.53 -17.68 -9.81
CA GLY A 78 -3.90 -17.84 -9.31
C GLY A 78 -4.83 -16.67 -9.61
N TRP A 79 -4.36 -15.64 -10.31
CA TRP A 79 -5.15 -14.49 -10.75
C TRP A 79 -4.65 -13.97 -12.11
N ASP A 80 -5.58 -13.44 -12.90
CA ASP A 80 -5.34 -12.85 -14.23
C ASP A 80 -5.68 -11.35 -14.27
N ASP A 81 -6.36 -10.84 -13.23
CA ASP A 81 -6.69 -9.44 -13.04
C ASP A 81 -6.39 -8.99 -11.60
N ILE A 82 -6.18 -7.69 -11.41
CA ILE A 82 -5.92 -7.09 -10.10
C ILE A 82 -6.81 -5.88 -9.88
N GLN A 83 -7.50 -5.86 -8.74
CA GLN A 83 -8.33 -4.73 -8.32
C GLN A 83 -7.83 -4.18 -6.99
N ILE A 84 -7.54 -2.89 -6.96
CA ILE A 84 -7.07 -2.19 -5.77
C ILE A 84 -8.12 -1.15 -5.39
N THR A 85 -8.73 -1.34 -4.23
CA THR A 85 -9.76 -0.44 -3.69
C THR A 85 -9.30 0.22 -2.39
N ARG A 86 -9.87 1.38 -2.06
CA ARG A 86 -9.66 2.02 -0.76
C ARG A 86 -10.68 1.47 0.23
N ALA A 87 -10.27 1.13 1.45
CA ALA A 87 -11.19 0.80 2.53
C ALA A 87 -12.06 2.01 2.85
N GLU A 88 -13.37 1.79 2.91
CA GLU A 88 -14.30 2.81 3.37
C GLU A 88 -13.98 3.14 4.83
N ASN A 89 -13.84 4.43 5.13
CA ASN A 89 -13.77 4.87 6.50
C ASN A 89 -15.20 4.82 7.04
N ASN A 90 -15.48 3.87 7.93
CA ASN A 90 -16.68 3.89 8.76
C ASN A 90 -16.58 5.15 9.65
N ARG A 91 -17.14 6.27 9.18
CA ARG A 91 -17.26 7.53 9.90
C ARG A 91 -18.62 7.58 10.57
#